data_AF-A0A251T9N6-F1
#
_entry.id   AF-A0A251T9N6-F1
#
_cell.length_a   1.000
_cell.length_b   1.000
_cell.length_c   1.000
_cell.angle_alpha   90.00
_cell.angle_beta   90.00
_cell.angle_gamma   90.00
#
_symmetry.space_group_name_H-M   'P 1'
#
loop_
_entity.id
_entity.type
_entity.pdbx_description
1 polymer ?
#
loop_
_entity_poly.entity_id
_entity_poly.type
_entity_poly.pdbx_seq_one_letter_code
_entity_poly.pdbx_strand_id
1 'polypeptide(L)'
;MKPLYRHKKPLNLVSFAPGKSMNLYVGIWYKKIPNQTVVWVANRNTPLTHTSGELTLTVQGVLILRDASKGNVVWSSANSSKTRVKNPIGQLLDTGNFIIHEEGEAINKMLDIMFNCRL
;
A
#
# COMPACT_ATOMS: atom_id res chain seq x y z
N MET A 1 9.53 33.66 -16.41
CA MET A 1 9.46 32.19 -16.24
C MET A 1 8.70 31.88 -14.96
N LYS A 2 7.57 31.17 -15.02
CA LYS A 2 6.86 30.67 -13.83
C LYS A 2 7.20 29.18 -13.70
N PRO A 3 7.55 28.67 -12.51
CA PRO A 3 7.77 27.24 -12.36
C PRO A 3 6.46 26.50 -12.61
N LEU A 4 6.53 25.39 -13.34
CA LEU A 4 5.39 24.50 -13.57
C LEU A 4 5.05 23.83 -12.23
N TYR A 5 4.12 24.44 -11.49
CA TYR A 5 3.56 23.86 -10.27
C TYR A 5 2.74 22.62 -10.68
N ARG A 6 3.41 21.48 -10.79
CA ARG A 6 2.76 20.20 -11.05
C ARG A 6 1.94 19.90 -9.80
N HIS A 7 0.64 20.16 -9.85
CA HIS A 7 -0.29 19.82 -8.77
C HIS A 7 -0.22 18.31 -8.50
N LYS A 8 0.66 17.89 -7.58
CA LYS A 8 0.71 16.51 -7.09
C LYS A 8 -0.67 16.21 -6.49
N LYS A 9 -1.32 15.18 -7.00
CA LYS A 9 -2.61 14.72 -6.47
C LYS A 9 -2.28 13.81 -5.28
N PRO A 10 -2.69 14.16 -4.05
CA PRO A 10 -2.45 13.32 -2.89
C PRO A 10 -3.06 11.93 -3.11
N LEU A 11 -2.36 10.91 -2.62
CA LEU A 11 -2.75 9.50 -2.70
C LEU A 11 -3.11 9.03 -1.29
N ASN A 12 -4.06 8.10 -1.18
CA ASN A 12 -4.27 7.37 0.08
C ASN A 12 -4.30 5.87 -0.16
N LEU A 13 -4.09 5.12 0.92
CA LEU A 13 -4.45 3.72 1.02
C LEU A 13 -5.94 3.61 1.36
N VAL A 14 -6.65 2.68 0.72
CA VAL A 14 -8.10 2.51 0.88
C VAL A 14 -8.51 1.04 0.76
N SER A 15 -9.52 0.66 1.55
CA SER A 15 -10.25 -0.60 1.38
C SER A 15 -11.53 -0.34 0.59
N PHE A 16 -11.81 -1.12 -0.45
CA PHE A 16 -12.96 -0.90 -1.33
C PHE A 16 -13.58 -2.19 -1.87
N ALA A 17 -14.85 -2.13 -2.24
CA ALA A 17 -15.59 -3.22 -2.89
C ALA A 17 -16.14 -2.73 -4.25
N PRO A 18 -15.80 -3.37 -5.39
CA PRO A 18 -16.23 -2.91 -6.70
C PRO A 18 -17.69 -3.29 -6.99
N GLY A 19 -18.48 -2.30 -7.42
CA GLY A 19 -19.88 -2.49 -7.80
C GLY A 19 -20.75 -2.94 -6.63
N LYS A 20 -21.47 -4.06 -6.82
CA LYS A 20 -22.29 -4.71 -5.78
C LYS A 20 -21.63 -5.97 -5.22
N SER A 21 -20.33 -6.15 -5.44
CA SER A 21 -19.59 -7.32 -4.95
C SER A 21 -19.36 -7.21 -3.44
N MET A 22 -19.28 -8.36 -2.76
CA MET A 22 -18.82 -8.47 -1.37
C MET A 22 -17.31 -8.78 -1.28
N ASN A 23 -16.59 -8.63 -2.39
CA ASN A 23 -15.15 -8.78 -2.47
C ASN A 23 -14.48 -7.48 -2.04
N LEU A 24 -13.74 -7.54 -0.94
CA LEU A 24 -12.96 -6.44 -0.39
C LEU A 24 -11.53 -6.51 -0.92
N TYR A 25 -11.06 -5.36 -1.40
CA TYR A 25 -9.71 -5.13 -1.89
C TYR A 25 -9.04 -4.00 -1.13
N VAL A 26 -7.71 -4.09 -1.01
CA VAL A 26 -6.87 -3.00 -0.53
C VAL A 26 -6.11 -2.43 -1.71
N GLY A 27 -6.20 -1.10 -1.88
CA GLY A 27 -5.56 -0.42 -3.00
C GLY A 27 -5.13 1.00 -2.67
N ILE A 28 -4.47 1.62 -3.64
CA ILE A 28 -4.11 3.05 -3.60
C ILE A 28 -4.94 3.81 -4.62
N TRP A 29 -5.43 4.98 -4.24
CA TRP A 29 -6.30 5.82 -5.07
C TRP A 29 -5.82 7.28 -5.13
N TYR A 30 -6.21 8.02 -6.18
CA TYR A 30 -6.03 9.47 -6.24
C TYR A 30 -7.13 10.22 -5.48
N LYS A 31 -6.76 10.90 -4.40
CA LYS A 31 -7.70 11.67 -3.54
C LYS A 31 -8.46 12.77 -4.29
N LYS A 32 -7.89 13.32 -5.36
CA LYS A 32 -8.46 14.47 -6.11
C LYS A 32 -9.18 14.08 -7.41
N ILE A 33 -9.35 12.80 -7.71
CA ILE A 33 -10.06 12.36 -8.91
C ILE A 33 -11.45 11.86 -8.49
N PRO A 34 -12.54 12.53 -8.91
CA PRO A 34 -13.89 12.00 -8.71
C PRO A 34 -13.99 10.63 -9.40
N ASN A 35 -14.71 9.69 -8.80
CA ASN A 35 -14.79 8.27 -9.18
C ASN A 35 -13.66 7.36 -8.67
N GLN A 36 -12.89 7.79 -7.66
CA GLN A 36 -12.06 6.88 -6.86
C GLN A 36 -11.08 6.05 -7.69
N THR A 37 -10.36 6.66 -8.64
CA THR A 37 -9.46 5.91 -9.53
C THR A 37 -8.38 5.18 -8.72
N VAL A 38 -8.53 3.86 -8.65
CA VAL A 38 -7.56 2.95 -8.02
C VAL A 38 -6.42 2.72 -8.99
N VAL A 39 -5.19 3.03 -8.57
CA VAL A 39 -3.98 2.88 -9.40
C VAL A 39 -3.24 1.56 -9.15
N TRP A 40 -3.63 0.83 -8.10
CA TRP A 40 -3.09 -0.49 -7.78
C TRP A 40 -3.92 -1.19 -6.72
N VAL A 41 -3.83 -2.52 -6.70
CA VAL A 41 -4.54 -3.39 -5.78
C VAL A 41 -3.61 -4.49 -5.27
N ALA A 42 -3.48 -4.63 -3.96
CA ALA A 42 -2.64 -5.63 -3.30
C ALA A 42 -3.14 -7.03 -3.60
N ASN A 43 -4.33 -7.33 -3.11
CA ASN A 43 -4.97 -8.63 -3.16
C ASN A 43 -5.81 -8.82 -4.43
N ARG A 44 -5.32 -8.33 -5.58
CA ARG A 44 -6.04 -8.36 -6.86
C ARG A 44 -6.45 -9.77 -7.31
N ASN A 45 -5.66 -10.78 -6.95
CA ASN A 45 -5.88 -12.17 -7.32
C ASN A 45 -6.67 -12.95 -6.26
N THR A 46 -6.67 -12.48 -5.00
CA THR A 46 -7.22 -13.20 -3.85
C THR A 46 -8.05 -12.24 -2.99
N PRO A 47 -9.26 -11.85 -3.44
CA PRO A 47 -10.11 -10.94 -2.69
C PRO A 47 -10.56 -11.53 -1.34
N LEU A 48 -10.79 -10.65 -0.38
CA LEU A 48 -11.46 -11.00 0.87
C LEU A 48 -12.97 -11.00 0.63
N THR A 49 -13.62 -12.15 0.69
CA THR A 49 -15.04 -12.30 0.33
C THR A 49 -15.87 -12.47 1.59
N HIS A 50 -16.89 -11.63 1.80
CA HIS A 50 -17.76 -11.66 2.99
C HIS A 50 -17.03 -11.48 4.33
N THR A 51 -15.85 -10.87 4.32
CA THR A 51 -15.03 -10.66 5.52
C THR A 51 -14.29 -9.32 5.44
N SER A 52 -13.68 -8.91 6.55
CA SER A 52 -12.79 -7.77 6.64
C SER A 52 -11.32 -8.22 6.56
N GLY A 53 -10.45 -7.24 6.30
CA GLY A 53 -9.01 -7.45 6.24
C GLY A 53 -8.29 -6.67 7.32
N GLU A 54 -7.24 -7.27 7.89
CA GLU A 54 -6.30 -6.59 8.76
C GLU A 54 -4.98 -6.38 8.00
N LEU A 55 -4.55 -5.13 7.89
CA LEU A 55 -3.28 -4.77 7.30
C LEU A 55 -2.25 -4.54 8.40
N THR A 56 -1.21 -5.38 8.43
CA THR A 56 -0.21 -5.39 9.51
C THR A 56 1.18 -5.24 8.92
N LEU A 57 2.00 -4.36 9.49
CA LEU A 57 3.44 -4.31 9.23
C LEU A 57 4.16 -5.19 10.25
N THR A 58 4.83 -6.25 9.80
CA THR A 58 5.55 -7.16 10.69
C THR A 58 6.85 -6.54 11.18
N VAL A 59 7.38 -7.07 12.30
CA VAL A 59 8.70 -6.66 12.82
C VAL A 59 9.86 -6.99 11.87
N GLN A 60 9.63 -7.79 10.83
CA GLN A 60 10.58 -8.06 9.77
C GLN A 60 10.50 -7.04 8.62
N GLY A 61 9.60 -6.06 8.70
CA GLY A 61 9.38 -5.08 7.63
C GLY A 61 8.59 -5.63 6.46
N VAL A 62 7.70 -6.59 6.69
CA VAL A 62 6.82 -7.15 5.65
C VAL A 62 5.40 -6.64 5.88
N LEU A 63 4.78 -6.06 4.86
CA LEU A 63 3.37 -5.68 4.93
C LEU A 63 2.52 -6.90 4.58
N ILE A 64 1.62 -7.30 5.46
CA ILE A 64 0.72 -8.44 5.26
C ILE A 64 -0.74 -8.01 5.34
N LEU A 65 -1.58 -8.60 4.49
CA LEU A 65 -3.02 -8.55 4.59
C LEU A 65 -3.53 -9.90 5.09
N ARG A 66 -4.24 -9.91 6.22
CA ARG A 66 -4.86 -11.08 6.81
C ARG A 66 -6.37 -11.05 6.66
N ASP A 67 -6.96 -12.22 6.43
CA ASP A 67 -8.40 -12.44 6.57
C ASP A 67 -8.75 -12.41 8.06
N ALA A 68 -9.60 -11.48 8.48
CA ALA A 68 -9.92 -11.29 9.90
C ALA A 68 -10.76 -12.45 10.49
N SER A 69 -11.50 -13.19 9.65
CA SER A 69 -12.32 -14.33 10.10
C SER A 69 -11.51 -15.62 10.18
N LYS A 70 -10.61 -15.85 9.21
CA LYS A 70 -9.85 -17.10 9.10
C LYS A 70 -8.44 -17.01 9.68
N GLY A 71 -7.91 -15.80 9.86
CA GLY A 71 -6.56 -15.54 10.36
C GLY A 71 -5.41 -15.79 9.37
N ASN A 72 -5.71 -16.32 8.17
CA ASN A 72 -4.70 -16.62 7.16
C ASN A 72 -4.25 -15.35 6.41
N VAL A 73 -3.00 -15.36 5.95
CA VAL A 73 -2.45 -14.30 5.08
C VAL A 73 -3.01 -14.49 3.68
N VAL A 74 -3.58 -13.43 3.09
CA VAL A 74 -4.12 -13.42 1.71
C VAL A 74 -3.21 -12.70 0.73
N TRP A 75 -2.36 -11.80 1.22
CA TRP A 75 -1.36 -11.10 0.44
C TRP A 75 -0.20 -10.65 1.34
N SER A 76 1.00 -10.60 0.78
CA SER A 76 2.19 -10.04 1.44
C SER A 76 3.02 -9.23 0.45
N SER A 77 3.72 -8.21 0.94
CA SER A 77 4.72 -7.50 0.15
C SER A 77 5.87 -8.43 -0.27
N ALA A 78 6.49 -8.13 -1.40
CA ALA A 78 7.70 -8.82 -1.81
C ALA A 78 8.84 -8.37 -0.89
N ASN A 79 9.42 -9.27 -0.10
CA ASN A 79 10.53 -8.89 0.78
C ASN A 79 11.81 -8.69 -0.04
N SER A 80 12.07 -7.46 -0.50
CA SER A 80 13.30 -7.12 -1.23
C SER A 80 14.53 -6.98 -0.33
N SER A 81 14.33 -6.82 0.98
CA SER A 81 15.43 -6.56 1.92
C SER A 81 15.95 -7.85 2.55
N LYS A 82 17.24 -8.12 2.35
CA LYS A 82 17.95 -9.22 3.05
C LYS A 82 18.24 -8.88 4.52
N THR A 83 18.10 -7.63 4.91
CA THR A 83 18.40 -7.12 6.26
C THR A 83 17.11 -6.80 7.01
N ARG A 84 17.03 -7.25 8.28
CA ARG A 84 15.91 -6.91 9.17
C ARG A 84 15.90 -5.41 9.41
N VAL A 85 14.75 -4.79 9.17
CA VAL A 85 14.46 -3.40 9.52
C VAL A 85 14.16 -3.33 11.01
N LYS A 86 14.85 -2.48 11.79
CA LYS A 86 14.43 -2.25 13.18
C LYS A 86 13.28 -1.24 13.16
N ASN A 87 12.28 -1.44 14.02
CA ASN A 87 11.12 -0.55 14.15
C ASN A 87 10.57 -0.07 12.79
N PRO A 88 10.09 -0.99 11.94
CA PRO A 88 9.71 -0.64 10.58
C PRO A 88 8.50 0.31 10.56
N ILE A 89 8.59 1.34 9.72
CA ILE A 89 7.52 2.29 9.42
C ILE A 89 7.08 2.11 7.97
N GLY A 90 5.77 2.04 7.76
CA GLY A 90 5.14 2.08 6.45
C GLY A 90 4.70 3.50 6.09
N GLN A 91 5.14 4.03 4.95
CA GLN A 91 4.81 5.38 4.51
C GLN A 91 4.38 5.41 3.05
N LEU A 92 3.25 6.07 2.76
CA LEU A 92 2.86 6.41 1.40
C LEU A 92 3.45 7.76 1.02
N LEU A 93 4.35 7.77 0.03
CA LEU A 93 4.96 9.00 -0.47
C LEU A 93 4.03 9.73 -1.46
N ASP A 94 4.25 11.04 -1.61
CA ASP A 94 3.59 11.85 -2.65
C ASP A 94 3.89 11.40 -4.09
N THR A 95 4.92 10.57 -4.27
CA THR A 95 5.23 9.92 -5.56
C THR A 95 4.31 8.75 -5.86
N GLY A 96 3.58 8.25 -4.86
CA GLY A 96 2.73 7.05 -4.94
C GLY A 96 3.42 5.74 -4.65
N ASN A 97 4.69 5.80 -4.26
CA ASN A 97 5.36 4.64 -3.73
C ASN A 97 4.96 4.50 -2.25
N PHE A 98 4.41 3.34 -1.90
CA PHE A 98 4.41 2.92 -0.50
C PHE A 98 5.77 2.29 -0.20
N ILE A 99 6.39 2.76 0.88
CA ILE A 99 7.74 2.40 1.26
C ILE A 99 7.75 1.82 2.67
N ILE A 100 8.73 0.96 2.95
CA ILE A 100 9.04 0.49 4.29
C ILE A 100 10.47 0.93 4.63
N HIS A 101 10.65 1.57 5.80
CA HIS A 101 11.94 2.05 6.27
C HIS A 101 12.06 1.94 7.79
N GLU A 102 13.29 2.06 8.30
CA GLU A 102 13.57 2.09 9.74
C GLU A 102 13.22 3.47 10.31
N GLU A 103 12.63 3.47 11.50
CA GLU A 103 12.38 4.70 12.26
C GLU A 103 13.69 5.44 12.54
N GLY A 104 13.71 6.75 12.30
CA GLY A 104 14.89 7.60 12.52
C GLY A 104 15.97 7.53 11.42
N GLU A 105 15.83 6.64 10.44
CA GLU A 105 16.69 6.59 9.27
C GLU A 105 16.15 7.44 8.11
N ALA A 106 17.05 7.99 7.30
CA ALA A 106 16.67 8.80 6.16
C ALA A 106 16.04 7.93 5.06
N ILE A 107 14.95 8.43 4.47
CA ILE A 107 14.13 7.73 3.45
C ILE A 107 14.95 7.29 2.22
N ASN A 108 16.10 7.92 1.95
CA ASN A 108 17.00 7.54 0.86
C ASN A 108 17.70 6.19 1.06
N LYS A 109 17.64 5.57 2.26
CA LYS A 109 18.08 4.19 2.52
C LYS A 109 16.95 3.15 2.37
N MET A 110 15.94 3.50 1.58
CA MET A 110 14.70 2.75 1.37
C MET A 110 14.89 1.23 1.15
N LEU A 111 14.07 0.42 1.83
CA LEU A 111 14.25 -1.04 1.85
C LEU A 111 13.25 -1.80 0.96
N ASP A 112 12.15 -1.18 0.55
CA ASP A 112 11.18 -1.80 -0.36
C ASP A 112 10.32 -0.76 -1.12
N ILE A 113 10.33 -0.81 -2.46
CA ILE A 113 9.37 -0.09 -3.33
C ILE A 113 8.26 -1.08 -3.65
N MET A 114 7.13 -1.03 -2.93
CA MET A 114 6.02 -1.94 -3.22
C MET A 114 5.30 -1.60 -4.53
N PHE A 115 5.55 -0.41 -5.08
CA PHE A 115 4.91 0.12 -6.27
C PHE A 115 5.88 0.92 -7.11
N ASN A 116 6.08 0.51 -8.35
CA ASN A 116 6.56 1.42 -9.37
C ASN A 116 5.35 1.82 -10.21
N CYS A 117 4.53 2.76 -9.71
CA CYS A 117 3.57 3.44 -10.58
C CYS A 117 4.37 4.35 -11.54
N ARG A 118 4.90 3.77 -12.63
CA ARG A 118 5.21 4.58 -13.81
C ARG A 118 3.86 5.04 -14.36
N LEU A 119 3.57 6.31 -14.15
CA LEU A 119 2.66 7.07 -15.01
C LEU A 119 3.28 7.21 -16.40
#